data_AF-A0A382XZ94-F1
#
_entry.id   AF-A0A382XZ94-F1
#
_cell.length_a   1.000
_cell.length_b   1.000
_cell.length_c   1.000
_cell.angle_alpha   90.00
_cell.angle_beta   90.00
_cell.angle_gamma   90.00
#
_symmetry.space_group_name_H-M   'P 1'
#
loop_
_entity.id
_entity.type
_entity.pdbx_description
1 polymer ?
#
loop_
_entity_poly.entity_id
_entity_poly.type
_entity_poly.pdbx_seq_one_letter_code
_entity_poly.pdbx_strand_id
1 'polypeptide(L)'
;NAVKLTTNVFRDVNIAFVNELALLFEKLGIDTYTVIDAAKRKYNFQPHFPGPGVGGPCLPVNSYQYLNSSKKIDQNFLKIVQEARRINENMPQHVVDLLVNAFSELNKQLDNSTIGLLGISYKPNVRDVQIAPSEDIIKLLNAKNVKLKIFDPYFMSETVFGHKIENSISDAIIDSDAVIIITGHKEFEELNLETFSNSRNKPILVDCTGKINPKDAKSRGIIFRGIGRGDYI
;
A
#
# COMPACT_ATOMS: atom_id res chain seq x y z
N ASN A 1 -10.46 -6.02 28.33
CA ASN A 1 -10.86 -5.89 26.90
C ASN A 1 -10.93 -4.46 26.41
N ALA A 2 -11.70 -3.55 27.05
CA ALA A 2 -11.87 -2.18 26.56
C ALA A 2 -10.55 -1.45 26.24
N VAL A 3 -9.57 -1.47 27.15
CA VAL A 3 -8.24 -0.85 26.94
C VAL A 3 -7.55 -1.31 25.65
N LYS A 4 -7.54 -2.62 25.37
CA LYS A 4 -6.93 -3.20 24.16
C LYS A 4 -7.67 -2.80 22.88
N LEU A 5 -8.99 -2.73 22.94
CA LEU A 5 -9.78 -2.28 21.79
C LEU A 5 -9.52 -0.80 21.54
N THR A 6 -9.52 0.04 22.59
CA THR A 6 -9.25 1.48 22.48
C THR A 6 -7.91 1.74 21.80
N THR A 7 -6.84 1.06 22.21
CA THR A 7 -5.50 1.29 21.62
C THR A 7 -5.41 0.87 20.15
N ASN A 8 -6.05 -0.24 19.76
CA ASN A 8 -6.07 -0.68 18.36
C ASN A 8 -6.97 0.22 17.48
N VAL A 9 -8.16 0.57 17.95
CA VAL A 9 -9.09 1.44 17.21
C VAL A 9 -8.53 2.85 17.09
N PHE A 10 -7.86 3.37 18.12
CA PHE A 10 -7.13 4.63 18.04
C PHE A 10 -6.10 4.60 16.91
N ARG A 11 -5.29 3.54 16.82
CA ARG A 11 -4.30 3.40 15.74
C ARG A 11 -4.96 3.29 14.36
N ASP A 12 -6.02 2.50 14.22
CA ASP A 12 -6.77 2.32 12.96
C ASP A 12 -7.35 3.66 12.45
N VAL A 13 -7.96 4.44 13.34
CA VAL A 13 -8.50 5.78 13.04
C VAL A 13 -7.40 6.75 12.62
N ASN A 14 -6.26 6.76 13.32
CA ASN A 14 -5.16 7.66 12.95
C ASN A 14 -4.51 7.27 11.61
N ILE A 15 -4.41 5.98 11.30
CA ILE A 15 -3.94 5.53 9.97
C ILE A 15 -4.94 5.98 8.89
N ALA A 16 -6.24 5.84 9.12
CA ALA A 16 -7.25 6.31 8.18
C ALA A 16 -7.17 7.81 7.92
N PHE A 17 -7.00 8.60 8.97
CA PHE A 17 -6.82 10.05 8.84
C PHE A 17 -5.59 10.39 7.97
N VAL A 18 -4.45 9.73 8.20
CA VAL A 18 -3.24 9.96 7.40
C VAL A 18 -3.41 9.45 5.96
N ASN A 19 -4.12 8.35 5.73
CA ASN A 19 -4.49 7.89 4.39
C ASN A 19 -5.34 8.93 3.66
N GLU A 20 -6.36 9.50 4.31
CA GLU A 20 -7.20 10.53 3.71
C GLU A 20 -6.41 11.80 3.37
N LEU A 21 -5.49 12.23 4.26
CA LEU A 21 -4.57 13.32 3.96
C LEU A 21 -3.65 12.99 2.78
N ALA A 22 -3.18 11.75 2.65
CA ALA A 22 -2.36 11.33 1.52
C ALA A 22 -3.11 11.50 0.19
N LEU A 23 -4.37 11.07 0.13
CA LEU A 23 -5.22 11.25 -1.06
C LEU A 23 -5.45 12.73 -1.41
N LEU A 24 -5.63 13.58 -0.40
CA LEU A 24 -5.77 15.03 -0.59
C LEU A 24 -4.46 15.65 -1.10
N PHE A 25 -3.35 15.35 -0.42
CA PHE A 25 -2.05 15.94 -0.70
C PHE A 25 -1.49 15.52 -2.06
N GLU A 26 -1.75 14.31 -2.53
CA GLU A 26 -1.46 13.90 -3.90
C GLU A 26 -2.09 14.84 -4.93
N LYS A 27 -3.37 15.20 -4.75
CA LYS A 27 -4.09 16.15 -5.65
C LYS A 27 -3.57 17.58 -5.56
N LEU A 28 -2.95 17.94 -4.44
CA LEU A 28 -2.38 19.27 -4.20
C LEU A 28 -0.89 19.36 -4.57
N GLY A 29 -0.25 18.27 -5.00
CA GLY A 29 1.20 18.25 -5.23
C GLY A 29 2.01 18.36 -3.93
N ILE A 30 1.49 17.85 -2.81
CA ILE A 30 2.15 17.90 -1.50
C ILE A 30 2.64 16.51 -1.12
N ASP A 31 3.88 16.39 -0.66
CA ASP A 31 4.44 15.15 -0.14
C ASP A 31 4.03 14.94 1.34
N THR A 32 3.21 13.93 1.58
CA THR A 32 2.68 13.57 2.91
C THR A 32 3.79 13.19 3.89
N TYR A 33 4.86 12.54 3.42
CA TYR A 33 5.98 12.13 4.27
C TYR A 33 6.80 13.35 4.70
N THR A 34 6.93 14.36 3.83
CA THR A 34 7.53 15.65 4.20
C THR A 34 6.67 16.37 5.25
N VAL A 35 5.34 16.36 5.09
CA VAL A 35 4.41 16.93 6.09
C VAL A 35 4.54 16.22 7.43
N ILE A 36 4.56 14.89 7.45
CA ILE A 36 4.72 14.10 8.69
C ILE A 36 6.08 14.36 9.34
N ASP A 37 7.17 14.45 8.56
CA ASP A 37 8.51 14.76 9.09
C ASP A 37 8.59 16.15 9.75
N ALA A 38 7.90 17.14 9.18
CA ALA A 38 7.78 18.46 9.79
C ALA A 38 6.89 18.43 11.04
N ALA A 39 5.74 17.73 10.97
CA ALA A 39 4.75 17.68 12.04
C ALA A 39 5.26 16.96 13.30
N LYS A 40 6.05 15.89 13.16
CA LYS A 40 6.60 15.13 14.31
C LYS A 40 7.56 15.94 15.20
N ARG A 41 7.96 17.15 14.79
CA ARG A 41 8.71 18.09 15.63
C ARG A 41 7.84 18.73 16.71
N LYS A 42 6.51 18.64 16.61
CA LYS A 42 5.57 19.09 17.64
C LYS A 42 5.41 18.01 18.71
N TYR A 43 5.54 18.40 19.97
CA TYR A 43 5.55 17.48 21.12
C TYR A 43 4.28 16.62 21.25
N ASN A 44 3.16 17.07 20.70
CA ASN A 44 1.84 16.44 20.81
C ASN A 44 1.44 15.66 19.54
N PHE A 45 2.30 15.56 18.54
CA PHE A 45 1.98 14.84 17.30
C PHE A 45 2.45 13.39 17.38
N GLN A 46 1.52 12.44 17.27
CA GLN A 46 1.84 11.02 17.17
C GLN A 46 1.87 10.60 15.68
N PRO A 47 3.04 10.31 15.10
CA PRO A 47 3.14 10.00 13.68
C PRO A 47 2.50 8.66 13.36
N HIS A 48 1.69 8.67 12.31
CA HIS A 48 1.23 7.50 11.57
C HIS A 48 1.56 7.76 10.09
N PHE A 49 1.63 6.70 9.29
CA PHE A 49 2.03 6.78 7.90
C PHE A 49 0.92 6.20 7.03
N PRO A 50 0.74 6.72 5.81
CA PRO A 50 -0.24 6.15 4.90
C PRO A 50 0.27 4.80 4.37
N GLY A 51 -0.64 4.00 3.83
CA GLY A 51 -0.30 2.68 3.31
C GLY A 51 -1.40 2.10 2.42
N PRO A 52 -1.19 0.89 1.89
CA PRO A 52 -2.12 0.24 0.95
C PRO A 52 -3.46 -0.18 1.59
N GLY A 53 -3.61 0.02 2.90
CA GLY A 53 -4.76 -0.38 3.70
C GLY A 53 -4.31 -0.79 5.09
N VAL A 54 -5.26 -1.30 5.90
CA VAL A 54 -4.98 -1.81 7.24
C VAL A 54 -5.47 -3.24 7.36
N GLY A 55 -4.54 -4.15 7.61
CA GLY A 55 -4.81 -5.57 7.76
C GLY A 55 -4.50 -6.15 9.14
N GLY A 56 -4.44 -7.48 9.18
CA GLY A 56 -4.18 -8.27 10.38
C GLY A 56 -5.41 -8.46 11.26
N PRO A 57 -5.36 -9.41 12.21
CA PRO A 57 -6.52 -9.78 13.03
C PRO A 57 -6.82 -8.79 14.16
N CYS A 58 -6.02 -7.73 14.33
CA CYS A 58 -6.09 -6.85 15.49
C CYS A 58 -6.83 -5.54 15.20
N LEU A 59 -6.37 -4.76 14.22
CA LEU A 59 -6.90 -3.40 13.99
C LEU A 59 -8.30 -3.46 13.35
N PRO A 60 -8.49 -4.08 12.16
CA PRO A 60 -9.82 -4.22 11.55
C PRO A 60 -10.84 -4.87 12.47
N VAL A 61 -10.50 -6.03 13.05
CA VAL A 61 -11.42 -6.82 13.86
C VAL A 61 -11.84 -6.07 15.11
N ASN A 62 -10.93 -5.39 15.81
CA ASN A 62 -11.28 -4.63 17.02
C ASN A 62 -12.14 -3.41 16.70
N SER A 63 -11.93 -2.74 15.56
CA SER A 63 -12.81 -1.67 15.10
C SER A 63 -14.22 -2.19 14.84
N TYR A 64 -14.37 -3.32 14.13
CA TYR A 64 -15.68 -3.94 13.93
C TYR A 64 -16.31 -4.46 15.23
N GLN A 65 -15.53 -4.92 16.21
CA GLN A 65 -16.06 -5.27 17.54
C GLN A 65 -16.71 -4.06 18.23
N TYR A 66 -16.08 -2.88 18.17
CA TYR A 66 -16.69 -1.64 18.67
C TYR A 66 -17.93 -1.25 17.89
N LEU A 67 -17.87 -1.27 16.55
CA LEU A 67 -19.02 -0.95 15.71
C LEU A 67 -20.21 -1.87 16.02
N ASN A 68 -19.99 -3.18 16.09
CA ASN A 68 -21.04 -4.16 16.37
C ASN A 68 -21.60 -4.04 17.79
N SER A 69 -20.78 -3.67 18.76
CA SER A 69 -21.24 -3.37 20.12
C SER A 69 -22.13 -2.12 20.14
N SER A 70 -21.74 -1.08 19.39
CA SER A 70 -22.46 0.20 19.34
C SER A 70 -23.77 0.14 18.54
N LYS A 71 -23.86 -0.70 17.50
CA LYS A 71 -25.06 -0.87 16.66
C LYS A 71 -26.31 -1.28 17.44
N LYS A 72 -26.15 -1.91 18.61
CA LYS A 72 -27.28 -2.29 19.50
C LYS A 72 -27.94 -1.07 20.15
N ILE A 73 -27.25 0.07 20.18
CA ILE A 73 -27.70 1.34 20.75
C ILE A 73 -28.14 2.26 19.62
N ASP A 74 -27.23 2.55 18.68
CA ASP A 74 -27.45 3.35 17.48
C ASP A 74 -26.42 2.93 16.43
N GLN A 75 -26.89 2.66 15.21
CA GLN A 75 -26.03 2.32 14.08
C GLN A 75 -24.97 3.40 13.79
N ASN A 76 -25.24 4.66 14.12
CA ASN A 76 -24.38 5.80 13.84
C ASN A 76 -23.63 6.33 15.07
N PHE A 77 -23.55 5.55 16.16
CA PHE A 77 -22.91 6.01 17.39
C PHE A 77 -21.40 6.29 17.22
N LEU A 78 -20.68 5.44 16.46
CA LEU A 78 -19.22 5.55 16.26
C LEU A 78 -18.84 5.98 14.83
N LYS A 79 -19.37 7.12 14.35
CA LYS A 79 -19.14 7.62 12.98
C LYS A 79 -17.67 7.68 12.57
N ILE A 80 -16.80 8.17 13.47
CA ILE A 80 -15.36 8.27 13.21
C ILE A 80 -14.75 6.89 12.91
N VAL A 81 -15.15 5.86 13.66
CA VAL A 81 -14.63 4.50 13.47
C VAL A 81 -15.18 3.89 12.17
N GLN A 82 -16.42 4.20 11.79
CA GLN A 82 -17.01 3.75 10.53
C GLN A 82 -16.27 4.33 9.33
N GLU A 83 -16.08 5.65 9.31
CA GLU A 83 -15.36 6.33 8.23
C GLU A 83 -13.91 5.89 8.18
N ALA A 84 -13.26 5.69 9.32
CA ALA A 84 -11.90 5.16 9.35
C ALA A 84 -11.79 3.78 8.66
N ARG A 85 -12.74 2.88 8.92
CA ARG A 85 -12.79 1.58 8.22
C ARG A 85 -13.01 1.74 6.72
N ARG A 86 -13.98 2.56 6.33
CA ARG A 86 -14.29 2.83 4.93
C ARG A 86 -13.09 3.40 4.18
N ILE A 87 -12.35 4.33 4.78
CA ILE A 87 -11.13 4.90 4.19
C ILE A 87 -10.06 3.82 4.04
N ASN A 88 -9.73 3.10 5.12
CA ASN A 88 -8.68 2.08 5.10
C ASN A 88 -8.98 0.92 4.13
N GLU A 89 -10.25 0.53 3.97
CA GLU A 89 -10.70 -0.53 3.06
C GLU A 89 -10.75 -0.09 1.59
N ASN A 90 -10.76 1.21 1.31
CA ASN A 90 -10.68 1.75 -0.05
C ASN A 90 -9.24 1.97 -0.54
N MET A 91 -8.23 1.94 0.34
CA MET A 91 -6.83 2.12 -0.07
C MET A 91 -6.32 1.09 -1.09
N PRO A 92 -6.73 -0.19 -1.08
CA PRO A 92 -6.43 -1.13 -2.16
C PRO A 92 -6.82 -0.63 -3.56
N GLN A 93 -7.98 0.03 -3.67
CA GLN A 93 -8.43 0.62 -4.94
C GLN A 93 -7.50 1.75 -5.38
N HIS A 94 -7.11 2.63 -4.43
CA HIS A 94 -6.19 3.72 -4.73
C HIS A 94 -4.82 3.22 -5.25
N VAL A 95 -4.31 2.10 -4.70
CA VAL A 95 -3.08 1.47 -5.23
C VAL A 95 -3.21 1.12 -6.72
N VAL A 96 -4.33 0.54 -7.11
CA VAL A 96 -4.60 0.20 -8.51
C VAL A 96 -4.81 1.46 -9.36
N ASP A 97 -5.42 2.51 -8.81
CA ASP A 97 -5.60 3.78 -9.51
C ASP A 97 -4.26 4.47 -9.80
N LEU A 98 -3.31 4.43 -8.86
CA LEU A 98 -1.94 4.89 -9.07
C LEU A 98 -1.26 4.14 -10.23
N LEU A 99 -1.42 2.81 -10.28
CA LEU A 99 -0.90 1.99 -11.37
C LEU A 99 -1.52 2.39 -12.71
N VAL A 100 -2.85 2.49 -12.78
CA VAL A 100 -3.58 2.89 -13.99
C VAL A 100 -3.13 4.28 -14.47
N ASN A 101 -2.93 5.21 -13.55
CA ASN A 101 -2.45 6.55 -13.86
C ASN A 101 -1.03 6.52 -14.47
N ALA A 102 -0.11 5.72 -13.92
CA ALA A 102 1.24 5.56 -14.47
C ALA A 102 1.25 4.94 -15.89
N PHE A 103 0.40 3.94 -16.14
CA PHE A 103 0.24 3.36 -17.49
C PHE A 103 -0.32 4.39 -18.49
N SER A 104 -1.26 5.22 -18.03
CA SER A 104 -1.87 6.28 -18.84
C SER A 104 -0.85 7.33 -19.27
N GLU A 105 0.07 7.73 -18.38
CA GLU A 105 1.18 8.65 -18.71
C GLU A 105 2.05 8.11 -19.87
N LEU A 106 2.23 6.79 -19.95
CA LEU A 106 2.99 6.14 -21.01
C LEU A 106 2.16 5.82 -22.27
N ASN A 107 0.87 6.15 -22.30
CA ASN A 107 -0.07 5.71 -23.33
C ASN A 107 -0.02 4.18 -23.56
N LYS A 108 0.17 3.40 -22.49
CA LYS A 108 0.17 1.93 -22.52
C LYS A 108 -1.12 1.38 -21.92
N GLN A 109 -1.57 0.25 -22.44
CA GLN A 109 -2.70 -0.48 -21.85
C GLN A 109 -2.22 -1.31 -20.65
N LEU A 110 -3.04 -1.34 -19.59
CA LEU A 110 -2.81 -2.20 -18.43
C LEU A 110 -3.21 -3.66 -18.71
N ASP A 111 -4.21 -3.88 -19.57
CA ASP A 111 -4.67 -5.21 -19.96
C ASP A 111 -3.50 -6.05 -20.52
N ASN A 112 -3.43 -7.33 -20.13
CA ASN A 112 -2.38 -8.28 -20.50
C ASN A 112 -0.93 -7.91 -20.10
N SER A 113 -0.73 -6.83 -19.34
CA SER A 113 0.58 -6.46 -18.80
C SER A 113 1.05 -7.40 -17.69
N THR A 114 2.34 -7.42 -17.40
CA THR A 114 2.95 -8.18 -16.29
C THR A 114 3.29 -7.24 -15.14
N ILE A 115 2.76 -7.51 -13.96
CA ILE A 115 2.94 -6.67 -12.77
C ILE A 115 3.70 -7.47 -11.70
N GLY A 116 4.85 -6.94 -11.28
CA GLY A 116 5.60 -7.43 -10.13
C GLY A 116 4.99 -6.91 -8.83
N LEU A 117 4.68 -7.78 -7.88
CA LEU A 117 4.22 -7.41 -6.54
C LEU A 117 5.27 -7.79 -5.51
N LEU A 118 5.69 -6.82 -4.71
CA LEU A 118 6.66 -7.01 -3.62
C LEU A 118 5.94 -6.90 -2.27
N GLY A 119 5.83 -8.04 -1.58
CA GLY A 119 5.19 -8.19 -0.28
C GLY A 119 3.71 -8.56 -0.37
N ILE A 120 3.29 -9.53 0.44
CA ILE A 120 1.89 -9.94 0.60
C ILE A 120 1.44 -9.98 2.07
N SER A 121 2.38 -9.99 3.00
CA SER A 121 2.09 -9.97 4.44
C SER A 121 1.35 -8.70 4.84
N TYR A 122 0.44 -8.78 5.83
CA TYR A 122 -0.36 -7.60 6.23
C TYR A 122 0.48 -6.49 6.89
N LYS A 123 1.68 -6.83 7.35
CA LYS A 123 2.67 -5.89 7.89
C LYS A 123 4.10 -6.37 7.57
N PRO A 124 5.11 -5.48 7.64
CA PRO A 124 6.49 -5.88 7.42
C PRO A 124 7.00 -6.96 8.36
N ASN A 125 7.88 -7.80 7.82
CA ASN A 125 8.77 -8.70 8.54
C ASN A 125 8.06 -9.77 9.39
N VAL A 126 6.91 -10.25 8.92
CA VAL A 126 6.19 -11.38 9.52
C VAL A 126 5.69 -12.30 8.42
N ARG A 127 5.44 -13.56 8.77
CA ARG A 127 4.80 -14.55 7.91
C ARG A 127 3.31 -14.63 8.26
N ASP A 128 2.54 -13.61 7.88
CA ASP A 128 1.09 -13.56 8.17
C ASP A 128 0.34 -12.71 7.13
N VAL A 129 -0.63 -13.34 6.48
CA VAL A 129 -1.44 -12.76 5.39
C VAL A 129 -2.90 -12.56 5.78
N GLN A 130 -3.27 -12.75 7.05
CA GLN A 130 -4.65 -12.59 7.49
C GLN A 130 -5.16 -11.17 7.29
N ILE A 131 -6.24 -11.03 6.53
CA ILE A 131 -6.88 -9.74 6.23
C ILE A 131 -5.84 -8.77 5.61
N ALA A 132 -4.88 -9.29 4.83
CA ALA A 132 -3.86 -8.44 4.24
C ALA A 132 -4.45 -7.59 3.11
N PRO A 133 -4.13 -6.28 3.02
CA PRO A 133 -4.58 -5.43 1.91
C PRO A 133 -4.13 -5.95 0.53
N SER A 134 -3.04 -6.70 0.50
CA SER A 134 -2.51 -7.37 -0.70
C SER A 134 -3.54 -8.30 -1.36
N GLU A 135 -4.40 -8.96 -0.58
CA GLU A 135 -5.43 -9.86 -1.11
C GLU A 135 -6.42 -9.10 -2.00
N ASP A 136 -6.90 -7.94 -1.52
CA ASP A 136 -7.85 -7.11 -2.27
C ASP A 136 -7.17 -6.43 -3.47
N ILE A 137 -5.91 -6.01 -3.34
CA ILE A 137 -5.11 -5.51 -4.46
C ILE A 137 -4.97 -6.58 -5.55
N ILE A 138 -4.63 -7.83 -5.17
CA ILE A 138 -4.51 -8.95 -6.11
C ILE A 138 -5.85 -9.23 -6.82
N LYS A 139 -6.98 -9.21 -6.11
CA LYS A 139 -8.31 -9.37 -6.70
C LYS A 139 -8.61 -8.28 -7.74
N LEU A 140 -8.34 -7.02 -7.40
CA LEU A 140 -8.55 -5.88 -8.30
C LEU A 140 -7.66 -5.95 -9.53
N LEU A 141 -6.39 -6.36 -9.38
CA LEU A 141 -5.46 -6.54 -10.49
C LEU A 141 -5.87 -7.71 -11.39
N ASN A 142 -6.26 -8.85 -10.81
CA ASN A 142 -6.78 -9.99 -11.59
C ASN A 142 -8.00 -9.57 -12.44
N ALA A 143 -8.90 -8.72 -11.91
CA ALA A 143 -10.04 -8.20 -12.65
C ALA A 143 -9.65 -7.26 -13.82
N LYS A 144 -8.42 -6.74 -13.84
CA LYS A 144 -7.83 -5.97 -14.95
C LYS A 144 -7.12 -6.86 -15.98
N ASN A 145 -7.21 -8.18 -15.87
CA ASN A 145 -6.58 -9.16 -16.77
C ASN A 145 -5.06 -8.96 -16.91
N VAL A 146 -4.38 -8.68 -15.79
CA VAL A 146 -2.91 -8.61 -15.73
C VAL A 146 -2.31 -9.96 -15.31
N LYS A 147 -1.04 -10.17 -15.64
CA LYS A 147 -0.23 -11.29 -15.12
C LYS A 147 0.51 -10.82 -13.88
N LEU A 148 0.47 -11.58 -12.79
CA LEU A 148 1.16 -11.23 -11.56
C LEU A 148 2.41 -12.09 -11.38
N LYS A 149 3.53 -11.45 -11.02
CA LYS A 149 4.71 -12.10 -10.45
C LYS A 149 4.88 -11.58 -9.03
N ILE A 150 4.78 -12.45 -8.03
CA ILE A 150 4.64 -12.02 -6.63
C ILE A 150 5.82 -12.53 -5.83
N PHE A 151 6.51 -11.65 -5.10
CA PHE A 151 7.57 -12.05 -4.17
C PHE A 151 7.26 -11.55 -2.76
N ASP A 152 7.34 -12.45 -1.78
CA ASP A 152 7.41 -12.13 -0.36
C ASP A 152 8.44 -13.06 0.29
N PRO A 153 9.45 -12.53 1.00
CA PRO A 153 10.55 -13.34 1.53
C PRO A 153 10.09 -14.40 2.55
N TYR A 154 8.88 -14.29 3.11
CA TYR A 154 8.35 -15.23 4.09
C TYR A 154 7.49 -16.34 3.49
N PHE A 155 7.24 -16.31 2.18
CA PHE A 155 6.35 -17.24 1.47
C PHE A 155 6.94 -17.80 0.16
N MET A 156 8.26 -17.69 -0.04
CA MET A 156 8.94 -18.16 -1.26
C MET A 156 8.55 -19.59 -1.64
N SER A 157 8.29 -19.83 -2.93
CA SER A 157 7.83 -21.13 -3.48
C SER A 157 6.45 -21.62 -3.00
N GLU A 158 5.75 -20.90 -2.12
CA GLU A 158 4.39 -21.26 -1.70
C GLU A 158 3.34 -20.76 -2.71
N THR A 159 2.11 -21.23 -2.57
CA THR A 159 0.95 -20.65 -3.26
C THR A 159 0.11 -19.88 -2.26
N VAL A 160 -0.02 -18.57 -2.47
CA VAL A 160 -0.79 -17.67 -1.60
C VAL A 160 -1.76 -16.87 -2.47
N PHE A 161 -3.01 -16.74 -2.02
CA PHE A 161 -4.08 -16.09 -2.79
C PHE A 161 -4.25 -16.61 -4.22
N GLY A 162 -3.94 -17.90 -4.45
CA GLY A 162 -4.04 -18.54 -5.77
C GLY A 162 -2.85 -18.30 -6.71
N HIS A 163 -1.79 -17.64 -6.23
CA HIS A 163 -0.60 -17.33 -7.02
C HIS A 163 0.64 -17.98 -6.43
N LYS A 164 1.52 -18.49 -7.28
CA LYS A 164 2.84 -18.97 -6.87
C LYS A 164 3.72 -17.77 -6.49
N ILE A 165 4.37 -17.84 -5.34
CA ILE A 165 5.31 -16.84 -4.88
C ILE A 165 6.70 -17.16 -5.41
N GLU A 166 7.32 -16.17 -6.04
CA GLU A 166 8.64 -16.22 -6.63
C GLU A 166 9.73 -16.46 -5.58
N ASN A 167 10.91 -16.89 -6.04
CA ASN A 167 12.03 -17.23 -5.17
C ASN A 167 12.97 -16.06 -4.88
N SER A 168 12.88 -14.99 -5.66
CA SER A 168 13.70 -13.81 -5.49
C SER A 168 12.95 -12.54 -5.91
N ILE A 169 13.45 -11.40 -5.41
CA ILE A 169 13.00 -10.08 -5.86
C ILE A 169 13.18 -9.95 -7.38
N SER A 170 14.30 -10.42 -7.91
CA SER A 170 14.61 -10.37 -9.35
C SER A 170 13.56 -11.11 -10.19
N ASP A 171 13.12 -12.29 -9.76
CA ASP A 171 12.12 -13.08 -10.48
C ASP A 171 10.78 -12.32 -10.61
N ALA A 172 10.39 -11.57 -9.57
CA ALA A 172 9.18 -10.74 -9.60
C ALA A 172 9.32 -9.46 -10.43
N ILE A 173 10.54 -8.99 -10.67
CA ILE A 173 10.81 -7.70 -11.32
C ILE A 173 11.17 -7.86 -12.80
N ILE A 174 11.96 -8.87 -13.15
CA ILE A 174 12.44 -9.07 -14.52
C ILE A 174 11.23 -9.25 -15.45
N ASP A 175 11.27 -8.57 -16.59
CA ASP A 175 10.23 -8.52 -17.63
C ASP A 175 8.88 -7.90 -17.21
N SER A 176 8.72 -7.46 -15.96
CA SER A 176 7.50 -6.78 -15.50
C SER A 176 7.37 -5.40 -16.17
N ASP A 177 6.15 -5.05 -16.57
CA ASP A 177 5.78 -3.71 -17.09
C ASP A 177 5.75 -2.67 -15.97
N ALA A 178 5.38 -3.11 -14.76
CA ALA A 178 5.37 -2.29 -13.55
C ALA A 178 5.68 -3.14 -12.31
N VAL A 179 6.14 -2.48 -11.25
CA VAL A 179 6.35 -3.08 -9.93
C VAL A 179 5.58 -2.30 -8.88
N ILE A 180 4.93 -2.99 -7.95
CA ILE A 180 4.23 -2.42 -6.80
C ILE A 180 4.85 -2.95 -5.52
N ILE A 181 5.30 -2.04 -4.65
CA ILE A 181 5.73 -2.38 -3.30
C ILE A 181 4.52 -2.22 -2.38
N ILE A 182 3.96 -3.34 -1.91
CA ILE A 182 2.78 -3.36 -1.03
C ILE A 182 3.22 -3.40 0.43
N THR A 183 4.13 -4.30 0.78
CA THR A 183 4.57 -4.49 2.17
C THR A 183 6.04 -4.14 2.33
N GLY A 184 6.33 -3.22 3.24
CA GLY A 184 7.66 -2.66 3.43
C GLY A 184 8.64 -3.56 4.19
N HIS A 185 8.91 -4.76 3.69
CA HIS A 185 9.94 -5.66 4.23
C HIS A 185 11.34 -5.02 4.20
N LYS A 186 12.24 -5.46 5.09
CA LYS A 186 13.62 -4.96 5.16
C LYS A 186 14.40 -5.29 3.89
N GLU A 187 14.11 -6.44 3.30
CA GLU A 187 14.66 -6.94 2.04
C GLU A 187 14.41 -5.98 0.86
N PHE A 188 13.45 -5.06 0.97
CA PHE A 188 13.14 -4.09 -0.07
C PHE A 188 13.78 -2.71 0.16
N GLU A 189 14.54 -2.50 1.24
CA GLU A 189 15.25 -1.24 1.52
C GLU A 189 16.36 -0.97 0.50
N GLU A 190 17.03 -2.02 0.04
CA GLU A 190 18.12 -1.96 -0.94
C GLU A 190 17.64 -2.35 -2.34
N LEU A 191 16.36 -2.11 -2.65
CA LEU A 191 15.86 -2.39 -3.99
C LEU A 191 16.70 -1.62 -5.01
N ASN A 192 17.46 -2.36 -5.83
CA ASN A 192 18.40 -1.76 -6.77
C ASN A 192 17.61 -1.12 -7.93
N LEU A 193 17.33 0.18 -7.77
CA LEU A 193 16.61 0.98 -8.76
C LEU A 193 17.36 1.11 -10.08
N GLU A 194 18.69 0.93 -10.11
CA GLU A 194 19.48 0.96 -11.34
C GLU A 194 19.24 -0.30 -12.17
N THR A 195 19.29 -1.47 -11.54
CA THR A 195 18.91 -2.73 -12.19
C THR A 195 17.47 -2.67 -12.70
N PHE A 196 16.57 -2.08 -11.91
CA PHE A 196 15.19 -1.89 -12.33
C PHE A 196 15.03 -0.91 -13.49
N SER A 197 15.74 0.23 -13.48
CA SER A 197 15.69 1.20 -14.58
C SER A 197 16.22 0.62 -15.89
N ASN A 198 17.19 -0.30 -15.81
CA ASN A 198 17.82 -0.91 -16.97
C ASN A 198 17.04 -2.12 -17.53
N SER A 199 16.08 -2.67 -16.78
CA SER A 199 15.33 -3.86 -17.23
C SER A 199 14.35 -3.53 -18.37
N ARG A 200 13.94 -2.27 -18.52
CA ARG A 200 12.94 -1.86 -19.50
C ARG A 200 13.01 -0.36 -19.80
N ASN A 201 12.59 0.05 -21.00
CA ASN A 201 12.41 1.46 -21.33
C ASN A 201 11.22 2.07 -20.54
N LYS A 202 11.52 3.05 -19.67
CA LYS A 202 10.58 3.74 -18.76
C LYS A 202 9.77 2.78 -17.87
N PRO A 203 10.40 2.12 -16.90
CA PRO A 203 9.69 1.20 -16.02
C PRO A 203 8.81 1.94 -15.02
N ILE A 204 7.69 1.34 -14.64
CA ILE A 204 6.73 1.92 -13.68
C ILE A 204 6.99 1.35 -12.28
N LEU A 205 7.07 2.22 -11.27
CA LEU A 205 7.16 1.83 -9.87
C LEU A 205 6.07 2.51 -9.05
N VAL A 206 5.27 1.71 -8.34
CA VAL A 206 4.27 2.18 -7.36
C VAL A 206 4.73 1.80 -5.95
N ASP A 207 5.08 2.77 -5.12
CA ASP A 207 5.49 2.54 -3.73
C ASP A 207 4.37 2.88 -2.74
N CYS A 208 3.80 1.85 -2.11
CA CYS A 208 2.75 2.00 -1.10
C CYS A 208 3.30 2.17 0.33
N THR A 209 4.61 2.09 0.50
CA THR A 209 5.28 1.96 1.80
C THR A 209 6.10 3.20 2.14
N GLY A 210 6.48 3.96 1.12
CA GLY A 210 7.31 5.14 1.23
C GLY A 210 8.79 4.87 1.48
N LYS A 211 9.26 3.69 1.06
CA LYS A 211 10.67 3.30 1.08
C LYS A 211 11.49 3.99 -0.01
N ILE A 212 10.85 4.36 -1.11
CA ILE A 212 11.53 4.90 -2.27
C ILE A 212 11.47 6.43 -2.24
N ASN A 213 12.62 7.07 -2.42
CA ASN A 213 12.71 8.50 -2.63
C ASN A 213 12.23 8.83 -4.06
N PRO A 214 11.17 9.64 -4.23
CA PRO A 214 10.63 9.97 -5.54
C PRO A 214 11.65 10.65 -6.47
N LYS A 215 12.56 11.48 -5.92
CA LYS A 215 13.58 12.18 -6.71
C LYS A 215 14.60 11.20 -7.29
N ASP A 216 15.00 10.22 -6.48
CA ASP A 216 15.99 9.21 -6.90
C ASP A 216 15.40 8.30 -7.99
N ALA A 217 14.14 7.88 -7.85
CA ALA A 217 13.44 7.11 -8.87
C ALA A 217 13.31 7.90 -10.19
N LYS A 218 12.81 9.14 -10.13
CA LYS A 218 12.63 10.01 -11.31
C LYS A 218 13.96 10.31 -12.02
N SER A 219 15.05 10.51 -11.27
CA SER A 219 16.39 10.74 -11.85
C SER A 219 16.89 9.58 -12.71
N ARG A 220 16.31 8.38 -12.55
CA ARG A 220 16.64 7.16 -13.28
C ARG A 220 15.65 6.85 -14.42
N GLY A 221 14.76 7.79 -14.75
CA GLY A 221 13.75 7.62 -15.79
C GLY A 221 12.61 6.66 -15.42
N ILE A 222 12.45 6.35 -14.13
CA ILE A 222 11.34 5.53 -13.62
C ILE A 222 10.07 6.40 -13.56
N ILE A 223 8.98 5.90 -14.12
CA ILE A 223 7.65 6.48 -13.93
C ILE A 223 7.19 6.10 -12.52
N PHE A 224 7.37 7.03 -11.60
CA PHE A 224 7.14 6.79 -10.18
C PHE A 224 5.75 7.27 -9.75
N ARG A 225 5.08 6.45 -8.93
CA ARG A 225 3.90 6.78 -8.14
C ARG A 225 4.12 6.28 -6.72
N GLY A 226 3.44 6.90 -5.76
CA GLY A 226 3.43 6.37 -4.41
C GLY A 226 2.33 6.99 -3.57
N ILE A 227 1.87 6.25 -2.57
CA ILE A 227 0.83 6.75 -1.67
C ILE A 227 1.37 7.96 -0.91
N GLY A 228 0.64 9.07 -0.99
CA GLY A 228 0.99 10.35 -0.37
C GLY A 228 2.20 11.04 -0.99
N ARG A 229 2.68 10.59 -2.17
CA ARG A 229 3.78 11.25 -2.89
C ARG A 229 3.18 12.24 -3.90
N GLY A 230 3.13 13.52 -3.52
CA GLY A 230 2.80 14.60 -4.44
C GLY A 230 3.77 14.66 -5.64
N ASP A 231 3.36 15.38 -6.68
CA ASP A 231 4.13 15.66 -7.91
C ASP A 231 4.18 14.56 -8.99
N TYR A 232 3.08 13.86 -9.25
CA TYR A 232 2.96 13.06 -10.49
C TYR A 232 1.89 13.56 -11.48
N ILE A 233 1.31 14.75 -11.22
CA ILE A 233 0.43 15.49 -12.12
C ILE A 233 1.28 16.43 -12.98
#